data_AF-I5AY25-F1
#
_entry.id   AF-I5AY25-F1
#
_cell.length_a   1.000
_cell.length_b   1.000
_cell.length_c   1.000
_cell.angle_alpha   90.00
_cell.angle_beta   90.00
_cell.angle_gamma   90.00
#
_symmetry.space_group_name_H-M   'P 1'
#
loop_
_entity.id
_entity.type
_entity.pdbx_description
1 polymer ?
#
loop_
_entity_poly.entity_id
_entity_poly.type
_entity_poly.pdbx_seq_one_letter_code
_entity_poly.pdbx_strand_id
1 'polypeptide(L)' 'MPEISSYCFSYAKAKQLPSVHSLNTSYGELELDEEMKAAIKEALLPILEKRIDESFHFEAV' A
#
# COMPACT_ATOMS: atom_id res chain seq x y z
N MET A 1 7.00 6.75 -16.97
CA MET A 1 6.93 5.90 -15.77
C MET A 1 6.09 4.70 -16.14
N PRO A 2 6.50 3.45 -15.84
CA PRO A 2 5.65 2.31 -16.14
C PRO A 2 4.33 2.53 -15.39
N GLU A 3 3.21 2.43 -16.10
CA GLU A 3 1.90 2.58 -15.48
C GLU A 3 1.82 1.58 -14.33
N ILE A 4 1.71 2.09 -13.10
CA ILE A 4 1.52 1.25 -11.93
C ILE A 4 0.14 0.65 -12.10
N SER A 5 0.11 -0.59 -12.57
CA SER A 5 -1.11 -1.30 -12.90
C SER A 5 -2.01 -1.41 -11.66
N SER A 6 -3.33 -1.42 -11.89
CA SER A 6 -4.37 -1.78 -10.91
C SER A 6 -4.00 -3.03 -10.07
N TYR A 7 -3.27 -3.98 -10.67
CA TYR A 7 -2.74 -5.17 -10.00
C TYR A 7 -1.73 -4.85 -8.89
N CYS A 8 -0.90 -3.83 -9.02
CA CYS A 8 0.09 -3.45 -8.01
C CYS A 8 -0.59 -2.95 -6.73
N PHE A 9 -1.60 -2.10 -6.84
CA PHE A 9 -2.34 -1.59 -5.67
C PHE A 9 -3.19 -2.70 -5.03
N SER A 10 -3.81 -3.56 -5.84
CA SER A 10 -4.57 -4.72 -5.36
C SER A 10 -3.68 -5.70 -4.60
N TYR A 11 -2.48 -5.98 -5.12
CA TYR A 11 -1.49 -6.83 -4.46
C TYR A 11 -0.96 -6.18 -3.17
N ALA A 12 -0.68 -4.88 -3.20
CA ALA A 12 -0.24 -4.14 -2.02
C ALA A 12 -1.27 -4.22 -0.88
N LYS A 13 -2.55 -3.99 -1.19
CA LYS A 13 -3.66 -4.10 -0.23
C LYS A 13 -3.82 -5.53 0.30
N ALA A 14 -3.80 -6.53 -0.59
CA ALA A 14 -4.13 -7.90 -0.23
C ALA A 14 -2.99 -8.67 0.45
N LYS A 15 -1.73 -8.36 0.11
CA LYS A 15 -0.57 -9.19 0.49
C LYS A 15 0.49 -8.45 1.26
N GLN A 16 0.84 -7.22 0.87
CA GLN A 16 1.96 -6.49 1.47
C GLN A 16 1.56 -5.73 2.73
N LEU A 17 0.45 -4.99 2.70
CA LEU A 17 0.01 -4.15 3.82
C LEU A 17 -0.24 -4.95 5.11
N PRO A 18 -0.84 -6.16 5.07
CA PRO A 18 -0.98 -7.00 6.26
C PRO A 18 0.34 -7.53 6.82
N SER A 19 1.38 -7.67 5.99
CA SER A 19 2.70 -8.18 6.37
C SER A 19 3.74 -7.09 6.69
N VAL A 20 3.34 -5.82 6.72
CA VAL A 20 4.22 -4.72 7.09
C VAL A 20 4.67 -4.89 8.54
N HIS A 21 5.97 -5.08 8.72
CA HIS A 21 6.62 -5.32 10.02
C HIS A 21 7.82 -4.41 10.25
N SER A 22 8.28 -3.71 9.21
CA SER A 22 9.42 -2.83 9.26
C SER A 22 9.29 -1.65 8.28
N LEU A 23 10.04 -0.58 8.56
CA LEU A 23 10.30 0.50 7.62
C LEU A 23 11.75 0.44 7.20
N ASN A 24 11.98 0.37 5.89
CA ASN A 24 13.31 0.51 5.34
C ASN A 24 13.68 2.00 5.31
N THR A 25 14.75 2.36 6.01
CA THR A 25 15.28 3.72 6.08
C THR A 25 16.72 3.74 5.56
N SER A 26 17.25 4.93 5.27
CA SER A 26 18.68 5.08 4.93
C SER A 26 19.63 4.66 6.06
N TYR A 27 19.12 4.47 7.27
CA TYR A 27 19.86 4.01 8.45
C TYR A 27 19.65 2.52 8.74
N GLY A 28 18.96 1.79 7.86
CA GLY A 28 18.62 0.39 8.03
C GLY A 28 17.13 0.18 8.29
N GLU A 29 16.80 -1.00 8.76
CA GLU A 29 15.43 -1.46 8.96
C GLU A 29 14.96 -1.13 10.38
N LEU A 30 13.85 -0.39 10.48
CA LEU A 30 13.19 -0.07 11.75
C LEU A 30 12.00 -1.01 11.92
N GLU A 31 12.03 -1.87 12.93
CA GLU A 31 10.88 -2.70 13.29
C GLU A 31 9.69 -1.84 13.74
N LEU A 32 8.51 -2.25 13.31
CA LEU A 32 7.26 -1.58 13.66
C LEU A 32 6.64 -2.23 14.87
N ASP A 33 6.25 -1.41 15.83
CA ASP A 33 5.35 -1.83 16.90
C ASP A 33 3.88 -1.90 16.40
N GLU A 34 2.98 -2.33 17.27
CA GLU A 34 1.56 -2.49 16.93
C GLU A 34 0.85 -1.15 16.67
N GLU A 35 1.27 -0.07 17.33
CA GLU A 35 0.70 1.27 17.13
C GLU A 35 1.05 1.79 15.72
N MET A 36 2.32 1.66 15.32
CA MET A 36 2.79 2.04 14.00
C MET A 36 2.17 1.18 12.89
N LYS A 37 2.03 -0.13 13.11
CA LYS A 37 1.34 -1.03 12.15
C LYS A 37 -0.11 -0.61 11.95
N ALA A 38 -0.82 -0.26 13.03
CA ALA A 38 -2.19 0.22 12.93
C ALA A 38 -2.27 1.55 12.17
N ALA A 39 -1.42 2.52 12.51
CA ALA A 39 -1.37 3.81 11.84
C ALA A 39 -1.08 3.69 10.34
N ILE A 40 -0.15 2.81 9.95
CA ILE A 40 0.17 2.55 8.53
C ILE A 40 -1.05 1.96 7.80
N LYS A 41 -1.76 1.00 8.42
CA LYS A 41 -2.96 0.40 7.82
C LYS A 41 -4.06 1.44 7.63
N GLU A 42 -4.35 2.24 8.66
CA GLU A 42 -5.38 3.29 8.60
C GLU A 42 -5.06 4.36 7.55
N ALA A 43 -3.79 4.75 7.43
CA ALA A 43 -3.37 5.73 6.44
C ALA A 43 -3.37 5.18 5.00
N LEU A 44 -2.87 3.95 4.78
CA LEU A 44 -2.65 3.42 3.44
C LEU A 44 -3.89 2.76 2.82
N LEU A 45 -4.74 2.09 3.60
CA LEU A 45 -5.95 1.43 3.07
C LEU A 45 -6.82 2.36 2.21
N PRO A 46 -7.26 3.54 2.68
CA PRO A 46 -8.14 4.42 1.90
C PRO A 46 -7.45 4.96 0.63
N ILE A 47 -6.13 5.18 0.69
CA ILE A 47 -5.35 5.64 -0.47
C ILE A 47 -5.28 4.54 -1.54
N LEU A 48 -5.05 3.29 -1.12
CA LEU A 48 -4.99 2.14 -2.02
C LEU A 48 -6.35 1.88 -2.67
N GLU A 49 -7.44 1.95 -1.90
CA GLU A 49 -8.80 1.79 -2.42
C GLU A 49 -9.12 2.83 -3.49
N LYS A 50 -8.89 4.11 -3.19
CA LYS A 50 -9.12 5.19 -4.16
C LYS A 50 -8.33 4.98 -5.46
N ARG A 51 -7.06 4.58 -5.36
CA ARG A 51 -6.21 4.35 -6.54
C ARG A 51 -6.64 3.13 -7.35
N ILE A 52 -7.15 2.09 -6.68
CA ILE A 52 -7.72 0.92 -7.34
C ILE A 52 -8.95 1.33 -8.16
N ASP A 53 -9.86 2.09 -7.56
CA ASP A 53 -11.08 2.56 -8.22
C ASP A 53 -10.78 3.48 -9.42
N GLU A 54 -9.83 4.42 -9.26
CA GLU A 54 -9.35 5.29 -10.34
C GLU A 54 -8.72 4.48 -11.48
N SER A 55 -7.98 3.42 -11.16
CA SER A 55 -7.36 2.55 -12.18
C SER A 55 -8.40 1.77 -12.97
N PHE A 56 -9.44 1.23 -12.31
CA PHE A 56 -10.52 0.54 -13.00
C PHE A 56 -11.39 1.47 -13.85
N HIS A 57 -11.59 2.72 -13.42
CA HIS A 57 -12.31 3.71 -14.22
C HIS A 57 -11.52 4.13 -15.46
N PHE A 58 -10.18 4.13 -15.41
CA PHE A 58 -9.34 4.42 -16.56
C PHE A 58 -9.30 3.27 -17.59
N GLU A 59 -9.33 2.02 -17.13
CA GLU A 59 -9.35 0.83 -18.01
C GLU A 59 -10.71 0.61 -18.74
N ALA A 60 -11.80 1.23 -18.27
CA ALA A 60 -13.15 1.08 -18.82
C ALA A 60 -13.55 2.14 -19.88
N VAL A 61 -12.68 3.10 -20.17
CA VAL A 61 -12.86 4.19 -21.16
C VAL A 61 -12.00 3.93 -22.39
#